data_AF-A0A2S7QJC8-F1
#
_entry.id   AF-A0A2S7QJC8-F1
#
_cell.length_a   1.000
_cell.length_b   1.000
_cell.length_c   1.000
_cell.angle_alpha   90.00
_cell.angle_beta   90.00
_cell.angle_gamma   90.00
#
_symmetry.space_group_name_H-M   'P 1'
#
loop_
_entity.id
_entity.type
_entity.pdbx_description
1 polymer ?
#
loop_
_entity_poly.entity_id
_entity_poly.type
_entity_poly.pdbx_seq_one_letter_code
_entity_poly.pdbx_strand_id
1 'polypeptide(L)'
;MDLLKIRYSYLKSYLYLLGHTSTNTYICGAKETSEHLLLSCSHFSQARSKLKDKLATNYLSLPLLLNTISGIEASIAYLSETKICIRKYHLARELVED
;
A
#
# COMPACT_ATOMS: atom_id res chain seq x y z
N MET A 1 9.66 8.67 9.53
CA MET A 1 10.45 8.54 8.28
C MET A 1 9.59 7.75 7.31
N ASP A 2 9.06 8.39 6.27
CA ASP A 2 8.06 7.79 5.36
C ASP A 2 8.68 6.60 4.59
N LEU A 3 8.34 5.39 5.04
CA LEU A 3 8.88 4.10 4.57
C LEU A 3 8.46 3.72 3.14
N LEU A 4 7.60 4.50 2.48
CA LEU A 4 7.11 4.20 1.13
C LEU A 4 7.32 5.35 0.15
N LYS A 5 8.57 5.82 0.01
CA LYS A 5 8.98 6.48 -1.23
C LYS A 5 9.22 5.39 -2.28
N ILE A 6 8.16 4.79 -2.80
CA ILE A 6 8.33 3.73 -3.80
C ILE A 6 8.67 4.39 -5.13
N ARG A 7 9.98 4.48 -5.42
CA ARG A 7 10.71 4.96 -6.62
C ARG A 7 10.13 6.11 -7.47
N TYR A 8 8.83 6.23 -7.73
CA TYR A 8 8.20 7.24 -8.60
C TYR A 8 6.81 7.75 -8.16
N SER A 9 6.30 7.38 -6.98
CA SER A 9 4.96 7.82 -6.53
C SER A 9 4.87 7.98 -5.00
N TYR A 10 4.11 8.97 -4.55
CA TYR A 10 3.87 9.25 -3.14
C TYR A 10 2.46 8.78 -2.72
N LEU A 11 2.31 8.41 -1.44
CA LEU A 11 0.99 8.15 -0.85
C LEU A 11 0.13 9.43 -0.91
N LYS A 12 -1.18 9.29 -1.14
CA LYS A 12 -2.10 10.43 -1.22
C LYS A 12 -2.14 11.24 0.07
N SER A 13 -1.93 10.60 1.23
CA SER A 13 -1.78 11.30 2.51
C SER A 13 -0.57 12.23 2.56
N TYR A 14 0.53 11.85 1.92
CA TYR A 14 1.72 12.70 1.81
C TYR A 14 1.52 13.82 0.80
N LEU A 15 0.91 13.52 -0.35
CA LEU A 15 0.57 14.54 -1.36
C LEU A 15 -0.41 15.58 -0.80
N TYR A 16 -1.36 15.18 0.05
CA TYR A 16 -2.30 16.08 0.71
C TYR A 16 -1.59 17.06 1.66
N LEU A 17 -0.59 16.59 2.41
CA LEU A 17 0.23 17.44 3.27
C LEU A 17 1.00 18.50 2.46
N LEU A 18 1.35 18.20 1.21
CA LEU A 18 2.01 19.12 0.29
C LEU A 18 1.04 20.00 -0.51
N GLY A 19 -0.29 19.82 -0.35
CA GLY A 19 -1.30 20.57 -1.09
C GLY A 19 -1.46 20.13 -2.56
N HIS A 20 -0.96 18.96 -2.94
CA HIS A 20 -1.05 18.44 -4.31
C HIS A 20 -2.34 17.64 -4.60
N THR A 21 -3.17 17.38 -3.59
CA THR A 21 -4.47 16.69 -3.72
C THR A 21 -5.45 17.30 -2.71
N SER A 22 -6.72 17.36 -3.09
CA SER A 22 -7.81 17.84 -2.22
C SER A 22 -8.25 16.82 -1.17
N THR A 23 -7.86 15.54 -1.33
CA THR A 23 -8.25 14.46 -0.42
C THR A 23 -7.05 13.60 -0.03
N ASN A 24 -7.07 13.06 1.20
CA ASN A 24 -6.06 12.12 1.72
C ASN A 24 -6.60 10.68 1.87
N THR A 25 -7.84 10.47 1.46
CA THR A 25 -8.56 9.21 1.57
C THR A 25 -8.33 8.34 0.33
N TYR A 26 -8.27 7.04 0.55
CA TYR A 26 -8.21 6.02 -0.48
C TYR A 26 -9.61 5.58 -0.92
N ILE A 27 -9.70 4.78 -1.99
CA ILE A 27 -10.97 4.28 -2.57
C ILE A 27 -11.84 3.56 -1.52
N CYS A 28 -11.23 2.92 -0.52
CA CYS A 28 -11.96 2.26 0.56
C CYS A 28 -12.34 3.20 1.73
N GLY A 29 -12.31 4.53 1.53
CA GLY A 29 -12.82 5.54 2.47
C GLY A 29 -11.92 5.88 3.66
N ALA A 30 -10.78 5.21 3.82
CA ALA A 30 -9.82 5.46 4.90
C ALA A 30 -8.60 6.26 4.42
N LYS A 31 -7.90 6.91 5.36
CA LYS A 31 -6.65 7.64 5.06
C LYS A 31 -5.62 6.71 4.42
N GLU A 32 -5.05 7.13 3.29
CA GLU A 32 -4.07 6.32 2.55
C GLU A 32 -2.70 6.34 3.24
N THR A 33 -2.50 5.43 4.19
CA THR A 33 -1.20 5.19 4.86
C THR A 33 -0.59 3.86 4.45
N SER A 34 0.72 3.70 4.66
CA SER A 34 1.43 2.42 4.46
C SER A 34 0.78 1.29 5.24
N GLU A 35 0.46 1.55 6.51
CA GLU A 35 -0.23 0.63 7.41
C GLU A 35 -1.59 0.23 6.84
N HIS A 36 -2.37 1.20 6.39
CA HIS A 36 -3.68 0.95 5.84
C HIS A 36 -3.61 0.06 4.58
N LEU A 37 -2.72 0.39 3.64
CA LEU A 37 -2.55 -0.38 2.40
C LEU A 37 -2.05 -1.81 2.62
N LEU A 38 -1.15 -2.01 3.59
CA LEU A 38 -0.54 -3.29 3.87
C LEU A 38 -1.37 -4.18 4.79
N LEU A 39 -2.15 -3.60 5.71
CA LEU A 39 -2.82 -4.36 6.77
C LEU A 39 -4.35 -4.38 6.67
N SER A 40 -4.97 -3.29 6.22
CA SER A 40 -6.40 -3.04 6.51
C SER A 40 -7.27 -2.72 5.29
N CYS A 41 -6.69 -2.31 4.17
CA CYS A 41 -7.44 -1.85 3.00
C CYS A 41 -8.29 -2.96 2.37
N SER A 42 -9.63 -2.86 2.40
CA SER A 42 -10.53 -3.92 1.91
C SER A 42 -10.27 -4.34 0.46
N HIS A 43 -9.85 -3.38 -0.39
CA HIS A 43 -9.51 -3.59 -1.80
C HIS A 43 -8.41 -4.65 -2.02
N PHE A 44 -7.49 -4.82 -1.07
CA PHE A 44 -6.39 -5.78 -1.17
C PHE A 44 -6.55 -7.02 -0.28
N SER A 45 -7.77 -7.30 0.17
CA SER A 45 -8.07 -8.46 1.02
C SER A 45 -7.57 -9.78 0.43
N GLN A 46 -7.84 -10.04 -0.86
CA GLN A 46 -7.40 -11.26 -1.53
C GLN A 46 -5.87 -11.39 -1.60
N ALA A 47 -5.17 -10.33 -1.98
CA ALA A 47 -3.71 -10.31 -2.02
C ALA A 47 -3.11 -10.47 -0.61
N ARG A 48 -3.76 -9.91 0.43
CA ARG A 48 -3.33 -10.11 1.81
C ARG A 48 -3.53 -11.54 2.29
N SER A 49 -4.58 -12.24 1.87
CA SER A 49 -4.73 -13.67 2.19
C SER A 49 -3.58 -14.49 1.63
N LYS A 50 -3.20 -14.29 0.37
CA LYS A 50 -2.03 -14.95 -0.23
C LYS A 50 -0.73 -14.61 0.50
N LEU A 51 -0.58 -13.35 0.95
CA LEU A 51 0.56 -12.90 1.75
C LEU A 51 0.63 -13.64 3.09
N LYS A 52 -0.50 -13.83 3.76
CA LYS A 52 -0.61 -14.61 5.01
C LYS A 52 -0.25 -16.08 4.81
N ASP A 53 -0.75 -16.69 3.74
CA ASP A 53 -0.46 -18.08 3.39
C ASP A 53 1.05 -18.27 3.14
N LYS A 54 1.67 -17.34 2.42
CA LYS A 54 3.12 -17.37 2.13
C LYS A 54 3.97 -17.22 3.40
N LEU A 55 3.51 -16.46 4.37
CA LEU A 55 4.19 -16.24 5.65
C LEU A 55 3.80 -17.27 6.73
N ALA A 56 2.92 -18.22 6.41
CA ALA A 56 2.35 -19.19 7.36
C ALA A 56 1.84 -18.53 8.66
N THR A 57 1.19 -17.38 8.55
CA THR A 57 0.71 -16.57 9.69
C THR A 57 -0.72 -16.08 9.48
N ASN A 58 -1.48 -16.02 10.57
CA ASN A 58 -2.83 -15.43 10.56
C ASN A 58 -2.82 -13.92 10.81
N TYR A 59 -1.71 -13.38 11.31
CA TYR A 59 -1.55 -11.99 11.72
C TYR A 59 -0.45 -11.30 10.91
N LEU A 60 -0.75 -10.08 10.45
CA LEU A 60 0.19 -9.21 9.75
C LEU A 60 0.47 -7.98 10.60
N SER A 61 1.73 -7.58 10.66
CA SER A 61 2.16 -6.33 11.30
C SER A 61 3.26 -5.68 10.47
N LEU A 62 3.40 -4.35 10.59
CA LEU A 62 4.50 -3.65 9.91
C LEU A 62 5.89 -4.19 10.31
N PRO A 63 6.19 -4.48 11.59
CA PRO A 63 7.48 -5.08 11.95
C PRO A 63 7.70 -6.44 11.29
N LEU A 64 6.67 -7.29 11.22
CA LEU A 64 6.78 -8.60 10.56
C LEU A 64 7.10 -8.43 9.07
N LEU A 65 6.38 -7.53 8.39
CA LEU A 65 6.49 -7.31 6.95
C LEU A 65 7.78 -6.59 6.55
N LEU A 66 8.29 -5.68 7.37
CA LEU A 66 9.38 -4.77 6.98
C LEU A 66 10.72 -5.07 7.66
N ASN A 67 10.74 -5.81 8.77
CA ASN A 67 11.97 -6.04 9.55
C ASN A 67 12.44 -7.51 9.54
N THR A 68 11.73 -8.39 8.85
CA THR A 68 12.13 -9.81 8.69
C THR A 68 12.43 -10.12 7.23
N ILE A 69 13.40 -11.00 6.96
CA ILE A 69 13.79 -11.36 5.58
C ILE A 69 12.59 -11.92 4.82
N SER A 70 11.92 -12.93 5.38
CA SER A 70 10.72 -13.54 4.77
C SER A 70 9.59 -12.53 4.59
N GLY A 71 9.39 -11.64 5.57
CA GLY A 71 8.41 -10.55 5.49
C GLY A 71 8.71 -9.58 4.35
N ILE A 72 9.97 -9.18 4.17
CA ILE A 72 10.39 -8.27 3.11
C ILE A 72 10.16 -8.91 1.74
N GLU A 73 10.59 -10.16 1.55
CA GLU A 73 10.39 -10.89 0.28
C GLU A 73 8.91 -11.07 -0.05
N ALA A 74 8.09 -11.39 0.96
CA ALA A 74 6.65 -11.54 0.79
C ALA A 74 5.98 -10.19 0.51
N SER A 75 6.43 -9.11 1.15
CA SER A 75 5.96 -7.75 0.91
C SER A 75 6.30 -7.28 -0.51
N ILE A 76 7.50 -7.56 -1.01
CA ILE A 76 7.89 -7.25 -2.40
C ILE A 76 6.96 -7.97 -3.39
N ALA A 77 6.66 -9.25 -3.15
CA ALA A 77 5.73 -10.01 -3.98
C ALA A 77 4.31 -9.42 -3.93
N TYR A 78 3.81 -9.10 -2.73
CA TYR A 78 2.51 -8.45 -2.54
C TYR A 78 2.41 -7.10 -3.26
N LEU A 79 3.42 -6.25 -3.15
CA LEU A 79 3.46 -4.95 -3.83
C LEU A 79 3.52 -5.11 -5.36
N SER A 80 4.19 -6.15 -5.84
CA SER A 80 4.26 -6.47 -7.28
C SER A 80 2.92 -6.97 -7.82
N GLU A 81 2.22 -7.80 -7.05
CA GLU A 81 0.89 -8.33 -7.41
C GLU A 81 -0.18 -7.23 -7.41
N THR A 82 -0.22 -6.44 -6.34
CA THR A 82 -1.23 -5.38 -6.16
C THR A 82 -0.98 -4.15 -7.03
N LYS A 83 0.26 -3.98 -7.54
CA LYS A 83 0.69 -2.86 -8.38
C LYS A 83 0.47 -1.47 -7.76
N ILE A 84 0.21 -1.41 -6.45
CA ILE A 84 -0.08 -0.18 -5.68
C ILE A 84 1.03 0.85 -5.88
N CYS A 85 2.26 0.37 -5.98
CA CYS A 85 3.43 1.22 -6.03
C CYS A 85 3.89 1.64 -7.43
N ILE A 86 3.17 1.25 -8.49
CA ILE A 86 3.55 1.54 -9.87
C ILE A 86 3.00 2.91 -10.26
N ARG A 87 3.82 3.76 -10.91
CA ARG A 87 3.39 5.09 -11.40
C ARG A 87 2.10 5.05 -12.23
N LYS A 88 1.96 4.04 -13.10
CA LYS A 88 0.75 3.81 -13.91
C LYS A 88 -0.52 3.67 -13.05
N TYR A 89 -0.41 3.05 -11.88
CA TYR A 89 -1.51 2.89 -10.94
C TYR A 89 -1.96 4.25 -10.38
N HIS A 90 -1.01 5.11 -10.00
CA HIS A 90 -1.32 6.46 -9.54
C HIS A 90 -1.90 7.35 -10.64
N LEU A 91 -1.33 7.31 -11.85
CA LEU A 91 -1.86 8.08 -12.99
C LEU A 91 -3.27 7.64 -13.39
N ALA A 92 -3.56 6.32 -13.37
CA ALA A 92 -4.89 5.81 -13.67
C ALA A 92 -5.94 6.22 -12.62
N ARG A 93 -5.52 6.47 -11.36
CA ARG A 93 -6.42 6.96 -10.30
C ARG A 93 -6.77 8.43 -10.49
N GLU A 94 -5.82 9.27 -10.90
CA GLU A 94 -6.09 10.69 -11.19
C GLU A 94 -7.14 10.84 -12.29
N LEU A 95 -7.11 9.97 -13.31
CA LEU A 95 -8.07 10.00 -14.44
C LEU A 95 -9.48 9.51 -14.10
N VAL A 96 -9.70 8.93 -12.91
CA VAL A 96 -11.02 8.43 -12.46
C VAL A 96 -11.71 9.44 -11.54
N GLU A 97 -11.00 10.46 -11.07
CA GLU A 97 -11.56 11.52 -10.20
C GLU A 97 -12.15 12.73 -10.99
N ASP A 98 -12.39 12.58 -12.29
CA ASP A 98 -13.13 13.55 -13.15
C ASP A 98 -14.61 13.17 -13.35
#